data_AF-A0A243W5S1-F1
#
_entry.id   AF-A0A243W5S1-F1
#
_cell.length_a   1.000
_cell.length_b   1.000
_cell.length_c   1.000
_cell.angle_alpha   90.00
_cell.angle_beta   90.00
_cell.angle_gamma   90.00
#
_symmetry.space_group_name_H-M   'P 1'
#
loop_
_entity.id
_entity.type
_entity.pdbx_description
1 polymer ?
#
loop_
_entity_poly.entity_id
_entity_poly.type
_entity_poly.pdbx_seq_one_letter_code
_entity_poly.pdbx_strand_id
1 'polypeptide(L)'
;MELHYASHTLEANTPAALPTMRDLAELVRDHLPGPLVQLVPLPELERRCEEINLTMPRFREETPLVLRYERTRRQKLTNPQPSLAS
;
A
#
# COMPACT_ATOMS: atom_id res chain seq x y z
N MET A 1 45.86 -16.55 12.40
CA MET A 1 45.19 -15.28 12.70
C MET A 1 43.91 -15.25 11.88
N GLU A 2 42.77 -15.56 12.49
CA GLU A 2 41.48 -15.57 11.80
C GLU A 2 40.92 -14.16 11.74
N LEU A 3 40.72 -13.65 10.53
CA LEU A 3 40.09 -12.35 10.29
C LEU A 3 38.57 -12.56 10.32
N HIS A 4 37.96 -12.37 11.49
CA HIS A 4 36.51 -12.28 11.61
C HIS A 4 36.05 -10.92 11.05
N TYR A 5 35.65 -10.89 9.79
CA TYR A 5 34.85 -9.79 9.24
C TYR A 5 33.47 -9.85 9.88
N ALA A 6 33.26 -9.07 10.94
CA ALA A 6 31.94 -8.76 11.44
C ALA A 6 31.23 -7.90 10.39
N SER A 7 30.46 -8.54 9.52
CA SER A 7 29.47 -7.89 8.66
C SER A 7 28.37 -7.32 9.56
N HIS A 8 28.62 -6.15 10.16
CA HIS A 8 27.56 -5.32 10.67
C HIS A 8 26.74 -4.84 9.48
N THR A 9 25.63 -5.52 9.22
CA THR A 9 24.55 -5.08 8.35
C THR A 9 24.16 -3.68 8.81
N LEU A 10 24.58 -2.68 8.04
CA LEU A 10 24.07 -1.32 8.14
C LEU A 10 22.58 -1.40 7.83
N GLU A 11 21.75 -1.41 8.87
CA GLU A 11 20.33 -1.12 8.71
C GLU A 11 20.23 0.31 8.18
N ALA A 12 20.07 0.41 6.86
CA ALA A 12 19.86 1.67 6.19
C ALA A 12 18.54 2.24 6.70
N ASN A 13 18.65 3.13 7.70
CA ASN A 13 17.59 4.02 8.12
C ASN A 13 17.39 5.07 7.01
N THR A 14 16.89 4.62 5.86
CA THR A 14 16.50 5.49 4.75
C THR A 14 15.32 6.33 5.22
N PRO A 15 15.38 7.67 5.09
CA PRO A 15 14.25 8.53 5.41
C PRO A 15 13.04 8.09 4.59
N ALA A 16 11.84 8.17 5.19
CA ALA A 16 10.58 7.86 4.52
C ALA A 16 10.53 8.64 3.19
N ALA A 17 10.76 7.92 2.08
CA ALA A 17 10.77 8.52 0.76
C ALA A 17 9.35 9.00 0.45
N LEU A 18 9.22 10.19 -0.13
CA LEU A 18 7.92 10.66 -0.62
C LEU A 18 7.34 9.60 -1.57
N PRO A 19 6.04 9.29 -1.48
CA PRO A 19 5.44 8.26 -2.30
C PRO A 19 5.69 8.57 -3.78
N THR A 20 6.43 7.71 -4.47
CA THR A 20 6.72 7.94 -5.88
C THR A 20 5.60 7.33 -6.72
N MET A 21 5.26 7.97 -7.84
CA MET A 21 4.27 7.40 -8.78
C MET A 21 4.66 5.99 -9.25
N ARG A 22 5.95 5.66 -9.22
CA ARG A 22 6.50 4.36 -9.59
C ARG A 22 6.15 3.29 -8.56
N ASP A 23 6.32 3.58 -7.28
CA ASP A 23 6.06 2.62 -6.20
C ASP A 23 4.58 2.27 -6.09
N LEU A 24 3.69 3.25 -6.33
CA LEU A 24 2.24 2.99 -6.36
C LEU A 24 1.85 2.09 -7.55
N ALA A 25 2.44 2.32 -8.72
CA ALA A 25 2.17 1.51 -9.89
C ALA A 25 2.65 0.06 -9.71
N GLU A 26 3.83 -0.13 -9.11
CA GLU A 26 4.35 -1.45 -8.76
C GLU A 26 3.49 -2.15 -7.70
N LEU A 27 3.11 -1.42 -6.64
CA LEU A 27 2.23 -1.93 -5.59
C LEU A 27 0.90 -2.46 -6.16
N VAL A 28 0.22 -1.67 -6.99
CA VAL A 28 -1.09 -2.04 -7.55
C VAL A 28 -0.95 -3.13 -8.61
N ARG A 29 0.16 -3.19 -9.36
CA ARG A 29 0.35 -4.24 -10.36
C ARG A 29 0.66 -5.59 -9.71
N ASP A 30 1.56 -5.61 -8.74
CA ASP A 30 2.23 -6.84 -8.30
C ASP A 30 1.71 -7.37 -6.95
N HIS A 31 1.14 -6.51 -6.10
CA HIS A 31 0.75 -6.88 -4.73
C HIS A 31 -0.73 -6.63 -4.40
N LEU A 32 -1.31 -5.55 -4.93
CA LEU A 32 -2.69 -5.14 -4.72
C LEU A 32 -3.41 -4.91 -6.06
N PRO A 33 -3.58 -5.97 -6.88
CA PRO A 33 -4.26 -5.85 -8.16
C PRO A 33 -5.71 -5.38 -8.00
N GLY A 34 -6.18 -4.59 -8.95
CA GLY A 34 -7.52 -4.00 -8.94
C GLY A 34 -8.65 -4.98 -8.56
N PRO A 35 -8.73 -6.18 -9.16
CA PRO A 35 -9.73 -7.17 -8.78
C PRO A 35 -9.65 -7.58 -7.31
N LEU A 36 -8.44 -7.77 -6.76
CA LEU A 36 -8.27 -8.09 -5.34
C LEU A 36 -8.79 -6.94 -4.48
N VAL A 37 -8.34 -5.71 -4.75
CA VAL A 37 -8.73 -4.51 -3.99
C VAL A 37 -10.25 -4.31 -3.99
N GLN A 38 -10.91 -4.58 -5.12
CA GLN A 38 -12.33 -4.33 -5.30
C GLN A 38 -13.24 -5.44 -4.76
N LEU A 39 -12.78 -6.70 -4.75
CA LEU A 39 -13.61 -7.86 -4.42
C LEU A 39 -13.47 -8.31 -2.96
N VAL A 40 -12.32 -8.10 -2.32
CA VAL A 40 -12.13 -8.54 -0.93
C VAL A 40 -12.87 -7.62 0.05
N PRO A 41 -13.36 -8.12 1.20
CA PRO A 41 -13.86 -7.27 2.27
C PRO A 41 -12.83 -6.24 2.72
N LEU A 42 -13.29 -5.05 3.13
CA LEU A 42 -12.39 -3.96 3.51
C LEU A 42 -11.44 -4.32 4.67
N PRO A 43 -11.86 -5.05 5.73
CA PRO A 43 -10.94 -5.48 6.79
C PRO A 43 -9.85 -6.44 6.29
N GLU A 44 -10.16 -7.25 5.27
CA GLU A 44 -9.17 -8.16 4.68
C GLU A 44 -8.14 -7.38 3.85
N LEU A 45 -8.59 -6.36 3.12
CA LEU A 45 -7.69 -5.45 2.41
C LEU A 45 -6.76 -4.69 3.37
N GLU A 46 -7.30 -4.22 4.50
CA GLU A 46 -6.53 -3.55 5.56
C GLU A 46 -5.43 -4.46 6.11
N ARG A 47 -5.79 -5.69 6.49
CA ARG A 47 -4.82 -6.70 6.95
C ARG A 47 -3.71 -6.95 5.92
N ARG A 48 -4.07 -7.01 4.64
CA ARG A 48 -3.10 -7.25 3.56
C ARG A 48 -2.17 -6.06 3.34
N CYS A 49 -2.67 -4.83 3.49
CA CYS A 49 -1.83 -3.63 3.50
C CYS A 49 -0.87 -3.61 4.69
N GLU A 50 -1.31 -4.05 5.88
CA GLU A 50 -0.44 -4.20 7.05
C GLU A 50 0.68 -5.22 6.80
N GLU A 51 0.35 -6.40 6.23
CA GLU A 51 1.34 -7.41 5.84
C GLU A 51 2.37 -6.86 4.85
N ILE A 52 1.93 -6.09 3.85
CA ILE A 52 2.82 -5.43 2.89
C ILE A 52 3.71 -4.40 3.60
N ASN A 53 3.17 -3.61 4.52
CA ASN A 53 3.95 -2.61 5.26
C ASN A 53 5.03 -3.22 6.16
N LEU A 54 4.78 -4.44 6.67
CA LEU A 54 5.74 -5.19 7.46
C LEU A 54 6.81 -5.87 6.59
N THR A 55 6.42 -6.44 5.46
CA THR A 55 7.31 -7.24 4.60
C THR A 55 8.04 -6.41 3.54
N MET A 56 7.49 -5.26 3.14
CA MET A 56 7.97 -4.41 2.06
C MET A 56 7.88 -2.93 2.48
N PRO A 57 8.79 -2.44 3.35
CA PRO A 57 8.72 -1.08 3.90
C PRO A 57 8.67 0.03 2.86
N ARG A 58 9.18 -0.21 1.64
CA ARG A 58 9.14 0.74 0.52
C ARG A 58 7.72 1.15 0.09
N PHE A 59 6.69 0.36 0.40
CA PHE A 59 5.30 0.65 0.01
C PHE A 59 4.46 1.28 1.12
N ARG A 60 5.06 1.63 2.26
CA ARG A 60 4.34 2.13 3.45
C ARG A 60 3.55 3.41 3.18
N GLU A 61 4.02 4.24 2.26
CA GLU A 61 3.36 5.50 1.91
C GLU A 61 2.22 5.28 0.90
N GLU A 62 2.28 4.22 0.09
CA GLU A 62 1.32 3.92 -0.98
C GLU A 62 0.15 3.04 -0.53
N THR A 63 0.37 2.07 0.36
CA THR A 63 -0.71 1.21 0.88
C THR A 63 -1.89 1.98 1.50
N PRO A 64 -1.71 3.08 2.27
CA PRO A 64 -2.86 3.84 2.77
C PRO A 64 -3.61 4.58 1.65
N LEU A 65 -2.97 4.90 0.52
CA LEU A 65 -3.63 5.52 -0.63
C LEU A 65 -4.62 4.56 -1.28
N VAL A 66 -4.24 3.28 -1.40
CA VAL A 66 -5.13 2.22 -1.93
C VAL A 66 -6.35 2.05 -1.02
N LEU A 67 -6.14 1.98 0.30
CA LEU A 67 -7.24 1.87 1.27
C LEU A 67 -8.18 3.08 1.25
N ARG A 68 -7.62 4.29 1.19
CA ARG A 68 -8.40 5.52 1.14
C ARG A 68 -9.26 5.56 -0.12
N TYR A 69 -8.67 5.26 -1.28
CA TYR A 69 -9.40 5.19 -2.55
C TYR A 69 -10.54 4.17 -2.47
N GLU A 70 -10.26 2.97 -1.98
CA GLU A 70 -11.24 1.88 -1.90
C GLU A 70 -12.41 2.24 -0.98
N ARG A 71 -12.13 2.81 0.21
CA ARG A 71 -13.14 3.34 1.12
C ARG A 71 -14.01 4.39 0.45
N THR A 72 -13.40 5.38 -0.20
CA THR A 72 -14.15 6.44 -0.90
C THR A 72 -15.01 5.89 -2.04
N ARG A 73 -14.50 4.95 -2.83
CA ARG A 73 -15.27 4.33 -3.93
C ARG A 73 -16.45 3.53 -3.37
N ARG A 74 -16.28 2.72 -2.32
CA ARG A 74 -17.40 2.01 -1.68
C ARG A 74 -18.45 2.96 -1.12
N GLN A 75 -18.02 4.03 -0.45
CA GLN A 75 -18.94 5.06 0.05
C GLN A 75 -19.79 5.68 -1.06
N LYS A 76 -19.18 6.00 -2.22
CA LYS A 76 -19.90 6.53 -3.39
C LYS A 76 -20.88 5.52 -4.00
N LEU A 77 -20.57 4.23 -3.94
CA LEU A 77 -21.47 3.16 -4.42
C LEU A 77 -22.64 2.92 -3.47
N THR A 78 -22.40 2.99 -2.15
CA THR A 78 -23.44 2.79 -1.13
C THR A 78 -24.34 4.01 -0.98
N ASN A 79 -23.79 5.22 -1.11
CA ASN A 79 -24.55 6.47 -1.02
C ASN A 79 -24.32 7.30 -2.30
N PRO A 80 -24.92 6.90 -3.43
CA PRO A 80 -24.86 7.69 -4.65
C PRO A 80 -25.56 9.02 -4.35
N GLN A 81 -24.78 10.10 -4.26
CA GLN A 81 -25.33 11.45 -4.23
C GLN A 81 -26.25 11.59 -5.45
N PRO A 82 -27.48 12.15 -5.30
CA PRO A 82 -28.31 12.41 -6.45
C PRO A 82 -27.54 13.38 -7.35
N SER A 83 -27.20 12.92 -8.56
CA SER A 83 -26.57 13.77 -9.55
C SER A 83 -27.48 14.97 -9.78
N LEU A 84 -27.02 16.16 -9.44
CA LEU A 84 -27.61 17.42 -9.87
C LEU A 84 -27.47 17.48 -11.39
N ALA A 85 -28.39 16.82 -12.10
CA ALA A 85 -28.63 17.07 -13.50
C ALA A 85 -29.21 18.50 -13.59
N SER A 86 -28.40 19.42 -14.08
CA SER A 86 -28.85 20.73 -14.57
C SER A 86 -29.29 20.62 -16.02
#